data_AF-A0AA86QIH2-F1
#
_entry.id   AF-A0AA86QIH2-F1
#
_cell.length_a   1.000
_cell.length_b   1.000
_cell.length_c   1.000
_cell.angle_alpha   90.00
_cell.angle_beta   90.00
_cell.angle_gamma   90.00
#
_symmetry.space_group_name_H-M   'P 1'
#
loop_
_entity.id
_entity.type
_entity.pdbx_description
1 polymer ?
#
loop_
_entity_poly.entity_id
_entity_poly.type
_entity_poly.pdbx_seq_one_letter_code
_entity_poly.pdbx_strand_id
1 'polypeptide(L)'
;MCFSNREYSWFSAAKNDDLEYIVKNVKKMGRSVDNRKTDSENNIYNGFTALHYACMFGCHHLLSLLLLIEYDILTSHEQLIAAPGISKSSKFLLLKGSNFMQIALLSKNIELINEALDYVNYIDNFQWYPPTCKIYSTLSIASICAYEEASIIFKTQSIIESEMDLQIQGLKTPLALSAKYSNHQAMKGFLNLCSDQRYKASVFYMALQKECDKSVLNIINDAKCGDKIKTKEYYLKIIEKASNDQYYGQFAKQFEDTPNIQVQATLLFENNKHLQSKSVLRSKSIASKKSIVIPLSRRATTNQILEDAGLINNDGEINLLAITASKISLIRKDLGFDDSFIQPSTQKQLLMKDFVETEINIQFEQENKIEHTTEVPLEYSLYKEKQ
;
A
#
# COMPACT_ATOMS: atom_id res chain seq x y z
N MET A 1 36.04 -3.33 -11.56
CA MET A 1 35.61 -2.95 -10.20
C MET A 1 35.33 -4.24 -9.45
N CYS A 2 36.04 -4.50 -8.35
CA CYS A 2 35.75 -5.67 -7.49
C CYS A 2 34.60 -5.27 -6.57
N PHE A 3 33.42 -5.87 -6.72
CA PHE A 3 32.34 -5.73 -5.75
C PHE A 3 32.85 -6.21 -4.40
N SER A 4 32.59 -5.45 -3.33
CA SER A 4 33.00 -5.90 -2.00
C SER A 4 32.18 -7.13 -1.63
N ASN A 5 32.81 -8.17 -1.05
CA ASN A 5 32.11 -9.38 -0.56
C ASN A 5 30.90 -9.06 0.34
N ARG A 6 30.82 -7.84 0.90
CA ARG A 6 29.73 -7.37 1.76
C ARG A 6 28.43 -7.04 1.03
N GLU A 7 28.50 -6.55 -0.20
CA GLU A 7 27.29 -6.26 -0.99
C GLU A 7 26.62 -7.57 -1.43
N TYR A 8 27.44 -8.55 -1.81
CA TYR A 8 26.97 -9.88 -2.14
C TYR A 8 26.21 -10.52 -0.98
N SER A 9 26.73 -10.41 0.24
CA SER A 9 26.10 -11.01 1.42
C SER A 9 24.81 -10.29 1.84
N TRP A 10 24.63 -8.99 1.57
CA TRP A 10 23.39 -8.27 1.91
C TRP A 10 22.17 -8.80 1.15
N PHE A 11 22.22 -8.80 -0.18
CA PHE A 11 21.09 -9.28 -0.99
C PHE A 11 20.91 -10.79 -0.90
N SER A 12 21.99 -11.54 -0.69
CA SER A 12 21.90 -12.98 -0.45
C SER A 12 21.25 -13.29 0.90
N ALA A 13 21.55 -12.51 1.95
CA ALA A 13 20.85 -12.60 3.24
C ALA A 13 19.35 -12.32 3.07
N ALA A 14 18.99 -11.28 2.30
CA ALA A 14 17.59 -10.96 2.03
C ALA A 14 16.84 -12.08 1.29
N LYS A 15 17.50 -12.72 0.32
CA LYS A 15 16.97 -13.87 -0.43
C LYS A 15 16.84 -15.14 0.43
N ASN A 16 17.67 -15.29 1.46
CA ASN A 16 17.73 -16.47 2.31
C ASN A 16 17.07 -16.26 3.69
N ASP A 17 16.33 -15.16 3.87
CA ASP A 17 15.62 -14.83 5.12
C ASP A 17 16.54 -14.72 6.36
N ASP A 18 17.79 -14.27 6.18
CA ASP A 18 18.78 -14.11 7.26
C ASP A 18 18.57 -12.78 8.00
N LEU A 19 17.57 -12.78 8.89
CA LEU A 19 17.17 -11.63 9.70
C LEU A 19 18.31 -11.05 10.53
N GLU A 20 19.11 -11.91 11.18
CA GLU A 20 20.23 -11.47 12.01
C GLU A 20 21.25 -10.65 11.22
N TYR A 21 21.63 -11.14 10.03
CA TYR A 21 22.56 -10.43 9.17
C TYR A 21 21.97 -9.11 8.68
N ILE A 22 20.70 -9.10 8.28
CA ILE A 22 20.00 -7.90 7.83
C ILE A 22 19.98 -6.85 8.94
N VAL A 23 19.49 -7.19 10.13
CA VAL A 23 19.43 -6.27 11.29
C VAL A 23 20.80 -5.69 11.62
N LYS A 24 21.85 -6.52 11.63
CA LYS A 24 23.22 -6.07 11.92
C LYS A 24 23.76 -5.06 10.90
N ASN A 25 23.38 -5.19 9.64
CA ASN A 25 23.94 -4.39 8.54
C ASN A 25 23.00 -3.31 8.01
N VAL A 26 21.76 -3.23 8.52
CA VAL A 26 20.71 -2.35 8.00
C VAL A 26 21.08 -0.87 8.01
N LYS A 27 21.80 -0.39 9.04
CA LYS A 27 22.25 1.00 9.11
C LYS A 27 23.21 1.39 7.98
N LYS A 28 23.96 0.42 7.44
CA LYS A 28 24.96 0.65 6.39
C LYS A 28 24.39 0.37 5.00
N MET A 29 23.59 -0.69 4.88
CA MET A 29 23.14 -1.26 3.61
C MET A 29 21.66 -1.00 3.32
N GLY A 30 20.91 -0.48 4.28
CA GLY A 30 19.49 -0.16 4.09
C GLY A 30 19.32 0.80 2.93
N ARG A 31 18.28 0.55 2.12
CA ARG A 31 18.01 1.31 0.88
C ARG A 31 19.06 1.12 -0.22
N SER A 32 20.03 0.22 -0.05
CA SER A 32 20.96 -0.11 -1.12
C SER A 32 20.26 -0.89 -2.24
N VAL A 33 20.76 -0.71 -3.45
CA VAL A 33 20.25 -1.34 -4.66
C VAL A 33 21.33 -2.25 -5.23
N ASP A 34 20.93 -3.42 -5.70
CA ASP A 34 21.83 -4.43 -6.25
C ASP A 34 22.39 -3.97 -7.61
N ASN A 35 23.67 -3.63 -7.60
CA ASN A 35 24.37 -3.16 -8.80
C ASN A 35 25.09 -4.29 -9.56
N ARG A 36 24.95 -5.55 -9.12
CA ARG A 36 25.50 -6.70 -9.84
C ARG A 36 24.79 -6.85 -11.18
N LYS A 37 25.47 -7.39 -12.18
CA LYS A 37 24.84 -7.70 -13.48
C LYS A 37 23.73 -8.74 -13.26
N THR A 38 22.58 -8.55 -13.90
CA THR A 38 21.49 -9.52 -13.86
C THR A 38 21.99 -10.89 -14.31
N ASP A 39 21.72 -11.89 -13.48
CA ASP A 39 21.99 -13.30 -13.71
C ASP A 39 20.78 -14.09 -13.22
N SER A 40 19.88 -14.41 -14.16
CA SER A 40 18.64 -15.10 -13.84
C SER A 40 18.85 -16.54 -13.36
N GLU A 41 19.99 -17.17 -13.64
CA GLU A 41 20.30 -18.53 -13.17
C GLU A 41 20.65 -18.51 -11.68
N ASN A 42 21.40 -17.50 -11.25
CA ASN A 42 21.74 -17.29 -9.85
C ASN A 42 20.70 -16.46 -9.07
N ASN A 43 19.64 -16.04 -9.75
CA ASN A 43 18.62 -15.13 -9.26
C ASN A 43 19.21 -13.80 -8.72
N ILE A 44 20.07 -13.18 -9.52
CA ILE A 44 20.60 -11.84 -9.29
C ILE A 44 19.87 -10.89 -10.23
N TYR A 45 19.20 -9.88 -9.69
CA TYR A 45 18.44 -8.89 -10.45
C TYR A 45 19.00 -7.51 -10.19
N ASN A 46 19.61 -6.93 -11.23
CA ASN A 46 20.13 -5.59 -11.15
C ASN A 46 18.99 -4.60 -10.83
N GLY A 47 19.22 -3.68 -9.90
CA GLY A 47 18.22 -2.68 -9.56
C GLY A 47 17.19 -3.10 -8.51
N PHE A 48 17.33 -4.29 -7.92
CA PHE A 48 16.49 -4.74 -6.81
C PHE A 48 17.06 -4.27 -5.47
N THR A 49 16.20 -4.09 -4.47
CA THR A 49 16.61 -3.84 -3.08
C THR A 49 16.46 -5.13 -2.28
N ALA A 50 16.81 -5.13 -0.99
CA ALA A 50 16.56 -6.28 -0.13
C ALA A 50 15.06 -6.61 -0.04
N LEU A 51 14.19 -5.59 0.04
CA LEU A 51 12.73 -5.76 0.06
C LEU A 51 12.22 -6.44 -1.22
N HIS A 52 12.70 -6.01 -2.38
CA HIS A 52 12.34 -6.65 -3.65
C HIS A 52 12.71 -8.14 -3.67
N TYR A 53 13.89 -8.49 -3.14
CA TYR A 53 14.30 -9.89 -2.99
C TYR A 53 13.42 -10.66 -2.00
N ALA A 54 13.14 -10.10 -0.82
CA ALA A 54 12.28 -10.73 0.18
C ALA A 54 10.86 -10.99 -0.40
N CYS A 55 10.31 -10.02 -1.13
CA CYS A 55 9.04 -10.15 -1.84
C CYS A 55 9.04 -11.19 -2.95
N MET A 56 10.16 -11.36 -3.65
CA MET A 56 10.28 -12.36 -4.70
C MET A 56 10.42 -13.78 -4.13
N PHE A 57 11.11 -13.92 -2.99
CA PHE A 57 11.47 -15.22 -2.41
C PHE A 57 10.60 -15.69 -1.24
N GLY A 58 9.64 -14.88 -0.78
CA GLY A 58 8.76 -15.29 0.32
C GLY A 58 9.43 -15.19 1.69
N CYS A 59 10.32 -14.22 1.88
CA CYS A 59 11.06 -14.05 3.14
C CYS A 59 10.24 -13.21 4.14
N HIS A 60 9.32 -13.87 4.84
CA HIS A 60 8.35 -13.24 5.75
C HIS A 60 8.98 -12.52 6.93
N HIS A 61 9.98 -13.13 7.57
CA HIS A 61 10.61 -12.56 8.78
C HIS A 61 11.29 -11.21 8.51
N LEU A 62 11.74 -10.99 7.28
CA LEU A 62 12.36 -9.74 6.85
C LEU A 62 11.36 -8.65 6.48
N LEU A 63 10.12 -9.00 6.14
CA LEU A 63 9.20 -8.10 5.44
C LEU A 63 8.92 -6.84 6.28
N SER A 64 8.47 -7.01 7.52
CA SER A 64 8.21 -5.92 8.46
C SER A 64 9.37 -4.93 8.58
N LEU A 65 10.59 -5.44 8.76
CA LEU A 65 11.79 -4.61 8.90
C LEU A 65 12.11 -3.86 7.59
N LEU A 66 12.07 -4.56 6.46
CA LEU A 66 12.43 -3.98 5.17
C LEU A 66 11.36 -3.01 4.67
N LEU A 67 10.09 -3.23 5.00
CA LEU A 67 8.99 -2.30 4.73
C LEU A 67 9.17 -0.97 5.46
N LEU A 68 9.74 -0.93 6.67
CA LEU A 68 10.06 0.33 7.36
C LEU A 68 11.07 1.19 6.59
N ILE A 69 11.89 0.55 5.75
CA ILE A 69 13.12 1.14 5.22
C ILE A 69 13.05 1.37 3.72
N GLU A 70 12.44 0.47 2.97
CA GLU A 70 12.57 0.38 1.51
C GLU A 70 11.22 0.41 0.76
N TYR A 71 10.08 0.58 1.45
CA TYR A 71 8.75 0.49 0.83
C TYR A 71 8.53 1.43 -0.35
N ASP A 72 9.20 2.59 -0.34
CA ASP A 72 9.11 3.65 -1.33
C ASP A 72 10.12 3.50 -2.48
N ILE A 73 10.99 2.50 -2.41
CA ILE A 73 12.03 2.29 -3.43
C ILE A 73 11.45 1.45 -4.56
N LEU A 74 11.61 1.96 -5.78
CA LEU A 74 11.17 1.29 -7.00
C LEU A 74 12.35 0.60 -7.70
N THR A 75 12.08 -0.40 -8.53
CA THR A 75 13.12 -1.06 -9.33
C THR A 75 13.80 -0.06 -10.27
N SER A 76 15.14 -0.10 -10.35
CA SER A 76 15.87 0.87 -11.18
C SER A 76 16.10 0.41 -12.63
N HIS A 77 15.83 -0.87 -12.92
CA HIS A 77 16.03 -1.50 -14.23
C HIS A 77 14.87 -2.46 -14.57
N GLU A 78 14.69 -2.71 -15.86
CA GLU A 78 13.75 -3.73 -16.35
C GLU A 78 14.36 -5.13 -16.13
N GLN A 79 13.54 -6.07 -15.66
CA GLN A 79 13.98 -7.42 -15.31
C GLN A 79 13.00 -8.47 -15.82
N LEU A 80 13.52 -9.55 -16.39
CA LEU A 80 12.72 -10.73 -16.70
C LEU A 80 12.69 -11.64 -15.46
N ILE A 81 11.55 -11.71 -14.78
CA ILE A 81 11.39 -12.50 -13.55
C ILE A 81 10.47 -13.70 -13.78
N ALA A 82 10.56 -14.71 -12.91
CA ALA A 82 9.54 -15.74 -12.82
C ALA A 82 8.23 -15.13 -12.30
N ALA A 83 7.11 -15.54 -12.88
CA ALA A 83 5.79 -15.02 -12.53
C ALA A 83 4.77 -16.15 -12.29
N PRO A 84 4.99 -17.00 -11.26
CA PRO A 84 4.08 -18.07 -10.88
C PRO A 84 2.65 -17.58 -10.59
N GLY A 85 2.50 -16.30 -10.23
CA GLY A 85 1.21 -15.64 -10.05
C GLY A 85 0.38 -15.54 -11.33
N ILE A 86 1.00 -15.52 -12.52
CA ILE A 86 0.28 -15.55 -13.81
C ILE A 86 0.06 -17.02 -14.22
N SER A 87 1.15 -17.79 -14.26
CA SER A 87 1.11 -19.25 -14.47
C SER A 87 2.39 -19.88 -13.95
N LYS A 88 2.38 -21.18 -13.63
CA LYS A 88 3.52 -21.89 -13.01
C LYS A 88 4.86 -21.71 -13.73
N SER A 89 4.87 -21.55 -15.05
CA SER A 89 6.08 -21.41 -15.87
C SER A 89 6.18 -20.07 -16.60
N SER A 90 5.31 -19.11 -16.26
CA SER A 90 5.34 -17.78 -16.88
C SER A 90 6.59 -17.02 -16.46
N LYS A 91 7.14 -16.25 -17.40
CA LYS A 91 8.06 -15.16 -17.11
C LYS A 91 7.35 -13.84 -17.41
N PHE A 92 7.73 -12.80 -16.68
CA PHE A 92 7.18 -11.46 -16.85
C PHE A 92 8.30 -10.44 -16.96
N LEU A 93 8.19 -9.54 -17.95
CA LEU A 93 9.10 -8.40 -18.07
C LEU A 93 8.64 -7.33 -17.08
N LEU A 94 9.22 -7.37 -15.89
CA LEU A 94 9.03 -6.37 -14.85
C LEU A 94 9.70 -5.07 -15.31
N LEU A 95 8.92 -4.01 -15.46
CA LEU A 95 9.44 -2.75 -15.96
C LEU A 95 10.19 -2.00 -14.86
N LYS A 96 11.13 -1.14 -15.26
CA LYS A 96 11.75 -0.17 -14.36
C LYS A 96 10.66 0.65 -13.69
N GLY A 97 10.81 0.89 -12.39
CA GLY A 97 9.87 1.63 -11.57
C GLY A 97 8.81 0.73 -10.91
N SER A 98 8.88 -0.59 -11.08
CA SER A 98 7.95 -1.48 -10.37
C SER A 98 8.18 -1.43 -8.86
N ASN A 99 7.11 -1.58 -8.07
CA ASN A 99 7.19 -1.59 -6.61
C ASN A 99 7.25 -3.04 -6.07
N PHE A 100 7.48 -3.18 -4.76
CA PHE A 100 7.56 -4.48 -4.10
C PHE A 100 6.24 -5.27 -4.13
N MET A 101 5.08 -4.60 -4.10
CA MET A 101 3.77 -5.26 -4.14
C MET A 101 3.53 -5.96 -5.47
N GLN A 102 3.93 -5.33 -6.59
CA GLN A 102 3.87 -5.94 -7.92
C GLN A 102 4.74 -7.20 -8.01
N ILE A 103 5.93 -7.16 -7.41
CA ILE A 103 6.82 -8.33 -7.34
C ILE A 103 6.20 -9.44 -6.48
N ALA A 104 5.64 -9.11 -5.31
CA ALA A 104 4.97 -10.08 -4.44
C ALA A 104 3.78 -10.75 -5.15
N LEU A 105 2.96 -9.97 -5.87
CA LEU A 105 1.84 -10.46 -6.67
C LEU A 105 2.30 -11.44 -7.77
N LEU A 106 3.32 -11.07 -8.53
CA LEU A 106 3.87 -11.91 -9.60
C LEU A 106 4.51 -13.18 -9.05
N SER A 107 5.12 -13.11 -7.87
CA SER A 107 5.78 -14.24 -7.20
C SER A 107 4.81 -15.14 -6.43
N LYS A 108 3.54 -14.75 -6.30
CA LYS A 108 2.48 -15.51 -5.60
C LYS A 108 2.80 -15.76 -4.11
N ASN A 109 3.43 -14.78 -3.44
CA ASN A 109 3.73 -14.87 -2.02
C ASN A 109 2.58 -14.26 -1.21
N ILE A 110 1.51 -15.04 -1.02
CA ILE A 110 0.21 -14.58 -0.47
C ILE A 110 0.34 -13.96 0.92
N GLU A 111 1.07 -14.63 1.82
CA GLU A 111 1.28 -14.15 3.18
C GLU A 111 1.98 -12.78 3.19
N LEU A 112 2.95 -12.55 2.30
CA LEU A 112 3.61 -11.24 2.17
C LEU A 112 2.65 -10.16 1.65
N ILE A 113 1.73 -10.52 0.75
CA ILE A 113 0.76 -9.56 0.20
C ILE A 113 -0.15 -9.05 1.32
N ASN A 114 -0.63 -9.95 2.18
CA ASN A 114 -1.50 -9.57 3.30
C ASN A 114 -0.76 -8.67 4.30
N GLU A 115 0.44 -9.09 4.74
CA GLU A 115 1.26 -8.30 5.67
C GLU A 115 1.62 -6.92 5.10
N ALA A 116 1.97 -6.87 3.82
CA ALA A 116 2.26 -5.63 3.13
C ALA A 116 1.02 -4.71 3.01
N LEU A 117 -0.16 -5.26 2.73
CA LEU A 117 -1.39 -4.47 2.67
C LEU A 117 -1.72 -3.87 4.03
N ASP A 118 -1.58 -4.65 5.10
CA ASP A 118 -1.76 -4.18 6.47
C ASP A 118 -0.80 -3.02 6.76
N TYR A 119 0.49 -3.20 6.45
CA TYR A 119 1.50 -2.16 6.63
C TYR A 119 1.19 -0.88 5.83
N VAL A 120 0.82 -1.01 4.55
CA VAL A 120 0.54 0.14 3.69
C VAL A 120 -0.71 0.90 4.13
N ASN A 121 -1.69 0.24 4.75
CA ASN A 121 -2.86 0.91 5.32
C ASN A 121 -2.50 1.88 6.48
N TYR A 122 -1.33 1.71 7.10
CA TYR A 122 -0.80 2.63 8.11
C TYR A 122 0.04 3.78 7.53
N ILE A 123 0.48 3.68 6.27
CA ILE A 123 1.28 4.73 5.62
C ILE A 123 0.35 5.71 4.92
N ASP A 124 0.37 6.96 5.39
CA ASP A 124 -0.27 8.06 4.67
C ASP A 124 0.46 8.29 3.32
N ASN A 125 -0.32 8.48 2.25
CA ASN A 125 0.19 8.81 0.91
C ASN A 125 1.12 7.76 0.28
N PHE A 126 0.93 6.47 0.60
CA PHE A 126 1.66 5.41 -0.11
C PHE A 126 1.45 5.52 -1.63
N GLN A 127 2.56 5.57 -2.36
CA GLN A 127 2.53 5.67 -3.81
C GLN A 127 2.37 4.28 -4.43
N TRP A 128 1.13 3.90 -4.72
CA TRP A 128 0.80 2.62 -5.36
C TRP A 128 1.33 2.49 -6.78
N TYR A 129 1.47 3.60 -7.49
CA TYR A 129 1.93 3.60 -8.88
C TYR A 129 2.99 4.69 -9.11
N PRO A 130 4.04 4.40 -9.89
CA PRO A 130 5.00 5.40 -10.31
C PRO A 130 4.34 6.40 -11.26
N PRO A 131 4.76 7.67 -11.33
CA PRO A 131 4.11 8.69 -12.16
C PRO A 131 4.23 8.42 -13.67
N THR A 132 5.03 7.44 -14.09
CA THR A 132 5.32 7.18 -15.49
C THR A 132 4.27 6.23 -16.09
N CYS A 133 3.52 6.72 -17.07
CA CYS A 133 2.40 6.05 -17.77
C CYS A 133 2.72 4.77 -18.55
N LYS A 134 3.93 4.20 -18.38
CA LYS A 134 4.40 3.02 -19.11
C LYS A 134 4.45 1.75 -18.24
N ILE A 135 4.20 1.86 -16.95
CA ILE A 135 4.38 0.75 -15.99
C ILE A 135 3.03 0.13 -15.66
N TYR A 136 2.99 -1.19 -15.48
CA TYR A 136 1.81 -1.85 -14.97
C TYR A 136 1.53 -1.38 -13.55
N SER A 137 0.31 -0.94 -13.26
CA SER A 137 -0.11 -0.60 -11.91
C SER A 137 -0.26 -1.86 -11.04
N THR A 138 -0.36 -1.71 -9.72
CA THR A 138 -0.59 -2.84 -8.79
C THR A 138 -1.88 -3.61 -9.12
N LEU A 139 -2.98 -2.89 -9.35
CA LEU A 139 -4.27 -3.39 -9.80
C LEU A 139 -4.19 -4.08 -11.17
N SER A 140 -3.35 -3.59 -12.07
CA SER A 140 -3.13 -4.19 -13.38
C SER A 140 -2.37 -5.51 -13.29
N ILE A 141 -1.37 -5.59 -12.42
CA ILE A 141 -0.68 -6.85 -12.10
C ILE A 141 -1.66 -7.84 -11.45
N ALA A 142 -2.46 -7.40 -10.47
CA ALA A 142 -3.49 -8.25 -9.87
C ALA A 142 -4.50 -8.76 -10.90
N SER A 143 -4.82 -7.95 -11.92
CA SER A 143 -5.73 -8.32 -13.01
C SER A 143 -5.21 -9.45 -13.89
N ILE A 144 -3.89 -9.64 -13.99
CA ILE A 144 -3.28 -10.73 -14.78
C ILE A 144 -2.88 -11.95 -13.92
N CYS A 145 -2.91 -11.83 -12.59
CA CYS A 145 -2.56 -12.90 -11.66
C CYS A 145 -3.71 -13.91 -11.48
N ALA A 146 -3.50 -15.15 -11.91
CA ALA A 146 -4.50 -16.22 -11.94
C ALA A 146 -4.59 -17.04 -10.63
N TYR A 147 -4.72 -16.36 -9.49
CA TYR A 147 -4.98 -16.98 -8.19
C TYR A 147 -5.97 -16.14 -7.36
N GLU A 148 -6.73 -16.81 -6.49
CA GLU A 148 -7.88 -16.20 -5.80
C GLU A 148 -7.46 -15.10 -4.83
N GLU A 149 -6.33 -15.27 -4.17
CA GLU A 149 -5.85 -14.39 -3.12
C GLU A 149 -5.44 -13.00 -3.67
N ALA A 150 -5.08 -12.91 -4.96
CA ALA A 150 -4.89 -11.62 -5.63
C ALA A 150 -6.16 -10.76 -5.65
N SER A 151 -7.34 -11.37 -5.42
CA SER A 151 -8.62 -10.64 -5.33
C SER A 151 -8.67 -9.64 -4.18
N ILE A 152 -7.78 -9.75 -3.18
CA ILE A 152 -7.68 -8.79 -2.07
C ILE A 152 -7.39 -7.37 -2.57
N ILE A 153 -6.63 -7.23 -3.66
CA ILE A 153 -6.31 -5.94 -4.28
C ILE A 153 -7.57 -5.21 -4.76
N PHE A 154 -8.59 -5.96 -5.20
CA PHE A 154 -9.89 -5.41 -5.63
C PHE A 154 -10.83 -5.07 -4.46
N LYS A 155 -10.37 -5.28 -3.22
CA LYS A 155 -11.06 -4.87 -1.99
C LYS A 155 -10.34 -3.69 -1.32
N THR A 156 -9.11 -3.38 -1.73
CA THR A 156 -8.30 -2.29 -1.17
C THR A 156 -8.70 -0.97 -1.80
N GLN A 157 -9.52 -0.21 -1.09
CA GLN A 157 -10.08 1.09 -1.51
C GLN A 157 -9.01 2.05 -2.08
N SER A 158 -7.89 2.20 -1.38
CA SER A 158 -6.82 3.14 -1.78
C SER A 158 -6.15 2.77 -3.12
N ILE A 159 -6.04 1.47 -3.43
CA ILE A 159 -5.54 1.01 -4.73
C ILE A 159 -6.56 1.30 -5.83
N ILE A 160 -7.84 0.98 -5.58
CA ILE A 160 -8.90 1.18 -6.58
C ILE A 160 -9.01 2.66 -6.93
N GLU A 161 -9.07 3.54 -5.93
CA GLU A 161 -9.20 4.99 -6.14
C GLU A 161 -8.00 5.58 -6.89
N SER A 162 -6.79 5.05 -6.68
CA SER A 162 -5.58 5.57 -7.30
C SER A 162 -5.27 4.97 -8.67
N GLU A 163 -5.73 3.75 -8.95
CA GLU A 163 -5.27 3.00 -10.13
C GLU A 163 -6.36 2.56 -11.11
N MET A 164 -7.65 2.59 -10.74
CA MET A 164 -8.72 2.02 -11.57
C MET A 164 -8.79 2.62 -12.98
N ASP A 165 -8.58 3.93 -13.10
CA ASP A 165 -8.66 4.64 -14.38
C ASP A 165 -7.29 4.75 -15.10
N LEU A 166 -6.24 4.14 -14.55
CA LEU A 166 -4.91 4.14 -15.19
C LEU A 166 -4.91 3.26 -16.43
N GLN A 167 -4.45 3.83 -17.54
CA GLN A 167 -4.24 3.12 -18.79
C GLN A 167 -2.75 2.87 -19.01
N ILE A 168 -2.39 1.64 -19.37
CA ILE A 168 -1.00 1.23 -19.56
C ILE A 168 -0.68 1.15 -21.05
N GLN A 169 0.42 1.80 -21.46
CA GLN A 169 1.06 1.66 -22.78
C GLN A 169 0.08 1.63 -23.97
N GLY A 170 -0.78 2.64 -24.07
CA GLY A 170 -1.70 2.74 -25.19
C GLY A 170 -2.93 1.85 -25.04
N LEU A 171 -3.64 2.03 -23.91
CA LEU A 171 -5.10 1.93 -23.74
C LEU A 171 -5.62 0.78 -22.86
N LYS A 172 -4.80 -0.22 -22.50
CA LYS A 172 -5.34 -1.37 -21.76
C LYS A 172 -5.61 -1.03 -20.31
N THR A 173 -6.89 -0.97 -19.99
CA THR A 173 -7.39 -0.85 -18.62
C THR A 173 -7.15 -2.14 -17.83
N PRO A 174 -7.11 -2.07 -16.49
CA PRO A 174 -7.07 -3.25 -15.63
C PRO A 174 -8.16 -4.29 -15.98
N LEU A 175 -9.38 -3.84 -16.29
CA LEU A 175 -10.45 -4.73 -16.73
C LEU A 175 -10.13 -5.43 -18.06
N ALA A 176 -9.64 -4.71 -19.06
CA ALA A 176 -9.23 -5.30 -20.34
C ALA A 176 -8.10 -6.34 -20.16
N LEU A 177 -7.18 -6.09 -19.23
CA LEU A 177 -6.14 -7.05 -18.87
C LEU A 177 -6.75 -8.32 -18.25
N SER A 178 -7.67 -8.20 -17.30
CA SER A 178 -8.33 -9.38 -16.69
C SER A 178 -9.03 -10.26 -17.73
N ALA A 179 -9.66 -9.64 -18.73
CA ALA A 179 -10.31 -10.35 -19.82
C ALA A 179 -9.30 -11.05 -20.73
N LYS A 180 -8.25 -10.33 -21.15
CA LYS A 180 -7.19 -10.87 -22.02
C LYS A 180 -6.54 -12.11 -21.41
N TYR A 181 -6.35 -12.13 -20.10
CA TYR A 181 -5.73 -13.24 -19.38
C TYR A 181 -6.76 -14.26 -18.83
N SER A 182 -8.05 -14.12 -19.17
CA SER A 182 -9.13 -14.99 -18.69
C SER A 182 -9.15 -15.12 -17.15
N ASN A 183 -8.82 -14.04 -16.45
CA ASN A 183 -8.76 -14.02 -15.00
C ASN A 183 -10.16 -13.79 -14.42
N HIS A 184 -10.89 -14.89 -14.20
CA HIS A 184 -12.25 -14.85 -13.68
C HIS A 184 -12.37 -14.21 -12.29
N GLN A 185 -11.33 -14.31 -11.45
CA GLN A 185 -11.35 -13.72 -10.12
C GLN A 185 -11.23 -12.20 -10.17
N ALA A 186 -10.33 -11.67 -11.01
CA ALA A 186 -10.23 -10.23 -11.25
C ALA A 186 -11.52 -9.68 -11.89
N MET A 187 -12.10 -10.38 -12.87
CA MET A 187 -13.38 -10.00 -13.46
C MET A 187 -14.50 -9.95 -12.41
N LYS A 188 -14.59 -10.94 -11.52
CA LYS A 188 -15.52 -10.94 -10.39
C LYS A 188 -15.27 -9.76 -9.45
N GLY A 189 -13.99 -9.42 -9.19
CA GLY A 189 -13.59 -8.21 -8.45
C GLY A 189 -14.21 -6.95 -9.07
N PHE A 190 -14.04 -6.73 -10.37
CA PHE A 190 -14.66 -5.59 -11.06
C PHE A 190 -16.19 -5.59 -11.04
N LEU A 191 -16.83 -6.77 -11.17
CA LEU A 191 -18.29 -6.86 -11.04
C LEU A 191 -18.78 -6.49 -9.64
N ASN A 192 -18.03 -6.85 -8.59
CA ASN A 192 -18.36 -6.43 -7.23
C ASN A 192 -18.26 -4.90 -7.11
N LEU A 193 -17.26 -4.28 -7.75
CA LEU A 193 -17.12 -2.82 -7.80
C LEU A 193 -18.30 -2.13 -8.51
N CYS A 194 -18.95 -2.77 -9.49
CA CYS A 194 -20.17 -2.25 -10.11
C CYS A 194 -21.35 -2.10 -9.13
N SER A 195 -21.33 -2.81 -8.00
CA SER A 195 -22.35 -2.65 -6.95
C SER A 195 -22.18 -1.33 -6.19
N ASP A 196 -21.00 -0.73 -6.24
CA ASP A 196 -20.71 0.60 -5.69
C ASP A 196 -20.91 1.67 -6.76
N GLN A 197 -21.80 2.63 -6.51
CA GLN A 197 -22.09 3.72 -7.44
C GLN A 197 -20.87 4.57 -7.78
N ARG A 198 -19.88 4.64 -6.88
CA ARG A 198 -18.63 5.39 -7.08
C ARG A 198 -17.81 4.81 -8.23
N TYR A 199 -17.79 3.49 -8.39
CA TYR A 199 -16.94 2.80 -9.37
C TYR A 199 -17.68 2.29 -10.59
N LYS A 200 -18.99 2.14 -10.48
CA LYS A 200 -19.86 1.66 -11.56
C LYS A 200 -19.56 2.36 -12.89
N ALA A 201 -19.50 3.69 -12.91
CA ALA A 201 -19.25 4.46 -14.13
C ALA A 201 -17.90 4.10 -14.79
N SER A 202 -16.81 4.03 -14.00
CA SER A 202 -15.48 3.67 -14.49
C SER A 202 -15.43 2.24 -15.03
N VAL A 203 -16.02 1.27 -14.32
CA VAL A 203 -16.05 -0.13 -14.79
C VAL A 203 -16.82 -0.26 -16.10
N PHE A 204 -17.98 0.41 -16.23
CA PHE A 204 -18.73 0.46 -17.49
C PHE A 204 -17.93 1.14 -18.60
N TYR A 205 -17.24 2.24 -18.31
CA TYR A 205 -16.40 2.92 -19.29
C TYR A 205 -15.28 2.01 -19.79
N MET A 206 -14.54 1.35 -18.89
CA MET A 206 -13.50 0.38 -19.25
C MET A 206 -14.05 -0.74 -20.13
N ALA A 207 -15.23 -1.27 -19.81
CA ALA A 207 -15.87 -2.36 -20.56
C ALA A 207 -16.29 -1.97 -21.99
N LEU A 208 -16.59 -0.69 -22.22
CA LEU A 208 -16.96 -0.15 -23.53
C LEU A 208 -15.74 0.17 -24.41
N GLN A 209 -14.53 0.17 -23.85
CA GLN A 209 -13.32 0.36 -24.65
C GLN A 209 -13.15 -0.78 -25.64
N LYS A 210 -12.61 -0.47 -26.83
CA LYS A 210 -12.48 -1.41 -27.96
C LYS A 210 -11.64 -2.65 -27.64
N GLU A 211 -10.85 -2.61 -26.57
CA GLU A 211 -9.96 -3.70 -26.15
C GLU A 211 -10.62 -4.73 -25.24
N CYS A 212 -11.82 -4.46 -24.73
CA CYS A 212 -12.57 -5.44 -23.96
C CYS A 212 -13.22 -6.45 -24.91
N ASP A 213 -12.95 -7.74 -24.66
CA ASP A 213 -13.60 -8.85 -25.35
C ASP A 213 -15.12 -8.80 -25.13
N LYS A 214 -15.92 -9.21 -26.13
CA LYS A 214 -17.39 -9.32 -26.01
C LYS A 214 -17.82 -10.14 -24.79
N SER A 215 -17.00 -11.10 -24.35
CA SER A 215 -17.19 -11.86 -23.12
C SER A 215 -17.29 -10.98 -21.88
N VAL A 216 -16.50 -9.89 -21.78
CA VAL A 216 -16.57 -8.93 -20.67
C VAL A 216 -17.92 -8.23 -20.64
N LEU A 217 -18.39 -7.78 -21.81
CA LEU A 217 -19.69 -7.14 -21.94
C LEU A 217 -20.81 -8.11 -21.56
N ASN A 218 -20.71 -9.38 -21.97
CA ASN A 218 -21.69 -10.39 -21.58
C ASN A 218 -21.71 -10.60 -20.07
N ILE A 219 -20.55 -10.74 -19.43
CA ILE A 219 -20.43 -10.90 -17.98
C ILE A 219 -21.03 -9.69 -17.24
N ILE A 220 -20.79 -8.47 -17.71
CA ILE A 220 -21.36 -7.25 -17.12
C ILE A 220 -22.88 -7.15 -17.33
N ASN A 221 -23.37 -7.53 -18.52
CA ASN A 221 -24.81 -7.56 -18.82
C ASN A 221 -25.55 -8.61 -17.98
N ASP A 222 -24.90 -9.75 -17.73
CA ASP A 222 -25.43 -10.87 -16.96
C ASP A 222 -25.45 -10.60 -15.46
N ALA A 223 -24.56 -9.73 -14.96
CA ALA A 223 -24.50 -9.34 -13.55
C ALA A 223 -25.76 -8.60 -13.03
N LYS A 224 -26.81 -8.44 -13.85
CA LYS A 224 -28.12 -7.89 -13.46
C LYS A 224 -27.99 -6.57 -12.66
N CYS A 225 -27.11 -5.66 -13.06
CA CYS A 225 -27.27 -4.26 -12.68
C CYS A 225 -28.69 -3.84 -13.11
N GLY A 226 -29.61 -3.65 -12.15
CA GLY A 226 -31.06 -3.69 -12.33
C GLY A 226 -31.70 -2.70 -13.32
N ASP A 227 -30.91 -1.87 -14.00
CA ASP A 227 -31.36 -0.86 -14.97
C ASP A 227 -30.92 -1.24 -16.40
N LYS A 228 -31.29 -2.44 -16.84
CA LYS A 228 -30.71 -3.17 -17.99
C LYS A 228 -30.74 -2.48 -19.37
N ILE A 229 -31.39 -1.34 -19.55
CA ILE A 229 -31.55 -0.70 -20.89
C ILE A 229 -31.27 0.80 -20.84
N LYS A 230 -31.68 1.48 -19.76
CA LYS A 230 -31.40 2.92 -19.61
C LYS A 230 -29.93 3.18 -19.39
N THR A 231 -29.18 2.32 -18.72
CA THR A 231 -27.76 2.58 -18.38
C THR A 231 -26.85 2.51 -19.60
N LYS A 232 -27.04 1.53 -20.49
CA LYS A 232 -26.28 1.46 -21.75
C LYS A 232 -26.59 2.65 -22.65
N GLU A 233 -27.87 2.98 -22.87
CA GLU A 233 -28.24 4.17 -23.65
C GLU A 233 -27.82 5.48 -22.96
N TYR A 234 -27.86 5.55 -21.63
CA TYR A 234 -27.45 6.73 -20.86
C TYR A 234 -25.93 6.94 -20.94
N TYR A 235 -25.13 5.88 -20.76
CA TYR A 235 -23.67 5.98 -20.92
C TYR A 235 -23.27 6.14 -22.38
N LEU A 236 -23.95 5.49 -23.34
CA LEU A 236 -23.73 5.76 -24.77
C LEU A 236 -24.13 7.19 -25.12
N LYS A 237 -25.20 7.75 -24.57
CA LYS A 237 -25.57 9.17 -24.74
C LYS A 237 -24.59 10.12 -24.05
N ILE A 238 -24.03 9.76 -22.89
CA ILE A 238 -22.96 10.54 -22.24
C ILE A 238 -21.70 10.49 -23.09
N ILE A 239 -21.32 9.32 -23.61
CA ILE A 239 -20.17 9.14 -24.50
C ILE A 239 -20.40 9.87 -25.81
N GLU A 240 -21.58 9.78 -26.41
CA GLU A 240 -21.97 10.43 -27.66
C GLU A 240 -22.01 11.95 -27.51
N LYS A 241 -22.55 12.46 -26.39
CA LYS A 241 -22.52 13.87 -26.01
C LYS A 241 -21.10 14.34 -25.73
N ALA A 242 -20.29 13.55 -25.04
CA ALA A 242 -18.87 13.81 -24.85
C ALA A 242 -18.11 13.84 -26.19
N SER A 243 -18.34 12.91 -27.10
CA SER A 243 -17.66 12.90 -28.41
C SER A 243 -18.15 13.98 -29.38
N ASN A 244 -19.37 14.50 -29.20
CA ASN A 244 -19.94 15.57 -30.01
C ASN A 244 -19.73 16.97 -29.41
N ASP A 245 -19.43 17.08 -28.12
CA ASP A 245 -19.03 18.34 -27.51
C ASP A 245 -17.62 18.71 -28.00
N GLN A 246 -17.53 19.83 -28.72
CA GLN A 246 -16.27 20.47 -29.14
C GLN A 246 -15.29 20.71 -27.97
N TYR A 247 -15.80 20.61 -26.73
CA TYR A 247 -15.06 20.62 -25.48
C TYR A 247 -14.22 19.36 -25.23
N TYR A 248 -14.59 18.17 -25.67
CA TYR A 248 -13.77 16.95 -25.44
C TYR A 248 -12.51 16.95 -26.31
N GLY A 249 -12.56 17.61 -27.47
CA GLY A 249 -11.37 17.92 -28.26
C GLY A 249 -10.45 18.95 -27.60
N GLN A 250 -10.99 19.85 -26.76
CA GLN A 250 -10.22 20.78 -25.93
C GLN A 250 -9.75 20.15 -24.61
N PHE A 251 -10.54 19.22 -24.04
CA PHE A 251 -10.25 18.45 -22.84
C PHE A 251 -9.15 17.42 -23.13
N ALA A 252 -9.27 16.64 -24.21
CA ALA A 252 -8.21 15.73 -24.66
C ALA A 252 -6.91 16.47 -25.03
N LYS A 253 -6.99 17.68 -25.63
CA LYS A 253 -5.83 18.55 -25.83
C LYS A 253 -5.22 19.07 -24.51
N GLN A 254 -6.04 19.43 -23.52
CA GLN A 254 -5.55 19.84 -22.19
C GLN A 254 -4.92 18.68 -21.40
N PHE A 255 -5.35 17.44 -21.66
CA PHE A 255 -4.80 16.20 -21.10
C PHE A 255 -3.44 15.82 -21.73
N GLU A 256 -3.19 16.17 -22.99
CA GLU A 256 -1.87 15.98 -23.63
C GLU A 256 -0.82 16.98 -23.10
N ASP A 257 -1.23 18.16 -22.63
CA ASP A 257 -0.32 19.28 -22.36
C ASP A 257 -0.05 19.61 -20.86
N THR A 258 -0.58 18.86 -19.87
CA THR A 258 -0.38 19.23 -18.44
C THR A 258 -0.03 18.05 -17.51
N PRO A 259 1.13 18.07 -16.82
CA PRO A 259 1.63 16.91 -16.07
C PRO A 259 1.14 16.78 -14.62
N ASN A 260 0.01 17.38 -14.21
CA ASN A 260 -0.43 17.24 -12.81
C ASN A 260 -1.96 17.40 -12.61
N ILE A 261 -2.66 16.28 -12.41
CA ILE A 261 -4.13 16.15 -12.42
C ILE A 261 -4.77 16.28 -11.02
N GLN A 262 -4.03 16.15 -9.92
CA GLN A 262 -4.62 16.12 -8.57
C GLN A 262 -5.17 17.48 -8.07
N VAL A 263 -4.67 18.61 -8.59
CA VAL A 263 -5.07 19.94 -8.07
C VAL A 263 -6.37 20.46 -8.70
N GLN A 264 -6.68 20.11 -9.96
CA GLN A 264 -7.85 20.67 -10.67
C GLN A 264 -9.16 19.92 -10.42
N ALA A 265 -9.12 18.59 -10.25
CA ALA A 265 -10.31 17.82 -9.87
C ALA A 265 -10.81 18.19 -8.47
N THR A 266 -9.88 18.43 -7.53
CA THR A 266 -10.16 18.93 -6.18
C THR A 266 -10.78 20.34 -6.22
N LEU A 267 -10.25 21.26 -7.03
CA LEU A 267 -10.82 22.60 -7.19
C LEU A 267 -12.23 22.60 -7.81
N LEU A 268 -12.53 21.70 -8.75
CA LEU A 268 -13.87 21.55 -9.34
C LEU A 268 -14.89 20.96 -8.36
N PHE A 269 -14.45 20.08 -7.46
CA PHE A 269 -15.28 19.50 -6.41
C PHE A 269 -15.53 20.51 -5.27
N GLU A 270 -14.52 21.30 -4.88
CA GLU A 270 -14.64 22.32 -3.84
C GLU A 270 -15.44 23.56 -4.30
N ASN A 271 -15.32 23.98 -5.56
CA ASN A 271 -16.08 25.10 -6.10
C ASN A 271 -17.59 24.81 -6.20
N ASN A 272 -17.99 23.54 -6.35
CA ASN A 272 -19.40 23.13 -6.28
C ASN A 272 -19.94 23.09 -4.84
N LYS A 273 -19.07 22.87 -3.84
CA LYS A 273 -19.44 22.85 -2.42
C LYS A 273 -19.60 24.28 -1.86
N HIS A 274 -18.80 25.24 -2.34
CA HIS A 274 -18.83 26.64 -1.90
C HIS A 274 -20.04 27.45 -2.38
N LEU A 275 -20.80 26.95 -3.37
CA LEU A 275 -22.06 27.59 -3.79
C LEU A 275 -23.25 27.30 -2.85
N GLN A 276 -23.09 26.44 -1.84
CA GLN A 276 -24.17 26.09 -0.90
C GLN A 276 -23.93 26.48 0.57
N SER A 277 -22.84 27.17 0.92
CA SER A 277 -22.69 27.69 2.29
C SER A 277 -21.87 28.97 2.33
N LYS A 278 -22.57 30.11 2.36
CA LYS A 278 -22.04 31.36 2.91
C LYS A 278 -22.74 31.62 4.24
N SER A 279 -22.04 31.40 5.34
CA SER A 279 -22.22 32.21 6.54
C SER A 279 -20.88 32.39 7.26
N VAL A 280 -20.79 33.54 7.92
CA VAL A 280 -19.63 34.30 8.36
C VAL A 280 -18.97 33.69 9.60
N LEU A 281 -17.64 33.78 9.73
CA LEU A 281 -16.94 34.41 10.89
C LEU A 281 -15.41 34.38 10.76
N ARG A 282 -14.81 35.55 11.02
CA ARG A 282 -13.37 35.80 11.20
C ARG A 282 -12.99 35.51 12.65
N SER A 283 -11.79 34.99 12.91
CA SER A 283 -10.96 35.48 14.02
C SER A 283 -9.47 35.13 13.84
N LYS A 284 -8.63 35.98 14.44
CA LYS A 284 -7.16 36.00 14.47
C LYS A 284 -6.66 35.44 15.82
N SER A 285 -5.49 34.80 15.87
CA SER A 285 -4.39 35.01 16.85
C SER A 285 -3.22 34.06 16.48
N ILE A 286 -1.96 34.50 16.29
CA ILE A 286 -0.89 34.96 17.20
C ILE A 286 -0.28 33.86 18.10
N ALA A 287 0.89 33.38 17.63
CA ALA A 287 2.17 33.06 18.31
C ALA A 287 2.24 32.38 19.70
N SER A 288 3.05 31.32 19.81
CA SER A 288 4.43 31.40 20.35
C SER A 288 5.14 30.03 20.32
N LYS A 289 6.40 29.99 19.85
CA LYS A 289 7.29 28.82 19.94
C LYS A 289 8.21 29.00 21.15
N LYS A 290 8.19 28.05 22.09
CA LYS A 290 9.26 27.83 23.07
C LYS A 290 10.04 26.58 22.65
N SER A 291 11.34 26.73 22.38
CA SER A 291 12.26 25.63 22.14
C SER A 291 12.80 25.10 23.47
N ILE A 292 12.58 23.82 23.74
CA ILE A 292 13.23 23.06 24.82
C ILE A 292 14.42 22.33 24.19
N VAL A 293 15.61 22.60 24.71
CA VAL A 293 16.85 21.89 24.35
C VAL A 293 16.97 20.68 25.27
N ILE A 294 17.02 19.47 24.69
CA ILE A 294 17.29 18.21 25.42
C ILE A 294 18.72 17.76 25.06
N PRO A 295 19.56 17.39 26.05
CA PRO A 295 20.95 16.98 25.81
C PRO A 295 21.05 15.58 25.21
N LEU A 296 21.96 15.43 24.25
CA LEU A 296 22.32 14.16 23.62
C LEU A 296 22.97 13.20 24.63
N SER A 297 22.35 12.05 24.88
CA SER A 297 22.99 10.93 25.60
C SER A 297 22.93 9.65 24.77
N ARG A 298 24.09 8.95 24.74
CA ARG A 298 24.41 7.58 24.27
C ARG A 298 23.58 6.98 23.11
N ARG A 299 24.28 6.67 22.00
CA ARG A 299 23.72 5.93 20.85
C ARG A 299 23.36 4.49 21.24
N ALA A 300 22.07 4.18 21.30
CA ALA A 300 21.55 2.83 21.41
C ALA A 300 21.89 1.97 20.17
N THR A 301 22.01 0.65 20.34
CA THR A 301 22.17 -0.30 19.22
C THR A 301 20.84 -0.43 18.46
N THR A 302 20.87 -0.92 17.22
CA THR A 302 19.63 -1.10 16.44
C THR A 302 18.63 -2.01 17.15
N ASN A 303 19.09 -3.10 17.75
CA ASN A 303 18.23 -4.03 18.50
C ASN A 303 17.63 -3.34 19.73
N GLN A 304 18.42 -2.55 20.45
CA GLN A 304 17.90 -1.79 21.60
C GLN A 304 16.81 -0.80 21.16
N ILE A 305 16.97 -0.13 20.01
CA ILE A 305 15.94 0.78 19.48
C ILE A 305 14.65 0.01 19.15
N LEU A 306 14.76 -1.18 18.56
CA LEU A 306 13.60 -2.00 18.20
C LEU A 306 12.91 -2.59 19.46
N GLU A 307 13.69 -3.03 20.46
CA GLU A 307 13.21 -3.48 21.77
C GLU A 307 12.54 -2.35 22.54
N ASP A 308 13.19 -1.19 22.65
CA ASP A 308 12.67 0.00 23.35
C ASP A 308 11.38 0.52 22.70
N ALA A 309 11.23 0.34 21.38
CA ALA A 309 10.02 0.68 20.64
C ALA A 309 8.89 -0.37 20.78
N GLY A 310 9.13 -1.48 21.50
CA GLY A 310 8.20 -2.58 21.68
C GLY A 310 7.92 -3.35 20.39
N LEU A 311 8.85 -3.28 19.43
CA LEU A 311 8.68 -3.87 18.12
C LEU A 311 9.13 -5.30 18.08
N ILE A 312 10.11 -5.70 18.88
CA ILE A 312 10.51 -7.10 19.00
C ILE A 312 10.20 -7.57 20.41
N ASN A 313 9.55 -8.74 20.52
CA ASN A 313 9.35 -9.38 21.82
C ASN A 313 10.69 -9.96 22.32
N ASN A 314 10.70 -10.51 23.54
CA ASN A 314 11.89 -11.13 24.13
C ASN A 314 12.43 -12.31 23.30
N ASP A 315 11.64 -12.83 22.37
CA ASP A 315 11.99 -13.92 21.46
C ASP A 315 12.48 -13.41 20.08
N GLY A 316 12.52 -12.09 19.88
CA GLY A 316 12.98 -11.44 18.65
C GLY A 316 11.91 -11.30 17.55
N GLU A 317 10.65 -11.61 17.82
CA GLU A 317 9.56 -11.54 16.84
C GLU A 317 9.00 -10.12 16.72
N ILE A 318 8.80 -9.66 15.48
CA ILE A 318 8.31 -8.30 15.22
C ILE A 318 6.79 -8.19 15.45
N ASN A 319 6.35 -7.34 16.38
CA ASN A 319 4.94 -7.05 16.66
C ASN A 319 4.43 -5.88 15.81
N LEU A 320 3.92 -6.18 14.62
CA LEU A 320 3.33 -5.20 13.69
C LEU A 320 2.10 -4.48 14.27
N LEU A 321 1.31 -5.12 15.12
CA LEU A 321 0.08 -4.54 15.68
C LEU A 321 0.36 -3.35 16.62
N ALA A 322 1.57 -3.28 17.18
CA ALA A 322 1.99 -2.17 18.04
C ALA A 322 2.45 -0.93 17.26
N ILE A 323 2.55 -1.01 15.92
CA ILE A 323 3.18 0.02 15.08
C ILE A 323 2.14 1.04 14.61
N THR A 324 2.21 2.27 15.14
CA THR A 324 1.46 3.41 14.62
C THR A 324 2.30 4.20 13.61
N ALA A 325 1.68 5.00 12.75
CA ALA A 325 2.41 5.87 11.81
C ALA A 325 3.43 6.79 12.52
N SER A 326 3.10 7.30 13.71
CA SER A 326 4.02 8.08 14.54
C SER A 326 5.22 7.27 15.03
N LYS A 327 5.00 5.99 15.39
CA LYS A 327 6.09 5.07 15.73
C LYS A 327 6.97 4.76 14.52
N ILE A 328 6.39 4.52 13.34
CA ILE A 328 7.17 4.28 12.09
C ILE A 328 8.15 5.43 11.85
N SER A 329 7.67 6.67 11.92
CA SER A 329 8.52 7.85 11.73
C SER A 329 9.64 7.94 12.79
N LEU A 330 9.32 7.68 14.07
CA LEU A 330 10.31 7.68 15.13
C LEU A 330 11.40 6.61 14.90
N ILE A 331 10.99 5.39 14.55
CA ILE A 331 11.91 4.27 14.27
C ILE A 331 12.81 4.61 13.09
N ARG A 332 12.25 5.14 12.00
CA ARG A 332 13.02 5.56 10.82
C ARG A 332 14.08 6.60 11.20
N LYS A 333 13.70 7.59 12.00
CA LYS A 333 14.62 8.62 12.51
C LYS A 333 15.73 8.02 13.37
N ASP A 334 15.42 7.08 14.26
CA ASP A 334 16.41 6.43 15.13
C ASP A 334 17.36 5.50 14.35
N LEU A 335 16.88 4.94 13.25
CA LEU A 335 17.71 4.22 12.27
C LEU A 335 18.56 5.15 11.40
N GLY A 336 18.37 6.47 11.50
CA GLY A 336 19.13 7.49 10.77
C GLY A 336 18.57 7.81 9.39
N PHE A 337 17.32 7.44 9.11
CA PHE A 337 16.64 7.80 7.87
C PHE A 337 15.97 9.18 7.99
N ASP A 338 16.03 9.95 6.91
CA ASP A 338 15.37 11.25 6.81
C ASP A 338 13.92 11.08 6.32
N ASP A 339 12.97 11.58 7.10
CA ASP A 339 11.53 11.55 6.82
C ASP A 339 11.04 12.77 6.04
N SER A 340 11.95 13.60 5.49
CA SER A 340 11.60 14.77 4.67
C SER A 340 10.63 14.48 3.50
N PHE A 341 10.46 13.21 3.13
CA PHE A 341 9.54 12.73 2.10
C PHE A 341 8.15 12.30 2.60
N ILE A 342 7.94 12.15 3.91
CA ILE A 342 6.64 11.72 4.49
C ILE A 342 5.98 12.94 5.14
N GLN A 343 5.10 13.63 4.41
CA GLN A 343 4.26 14.70 4.98
C GLN A 343 2.92 14.07 5.42
N PRO A 344 2.60 14.03 6.74
CA PRO A 344 1.29 13.56 7.19
C PRO A 344 0.20 14.56 6.80
N SER A 345 -0.99 14.08 6.47
CA SER A 345 -2.13 14.96 6.24
C SER A 345 -2.62 15.58 7.57
N THR A 346 -2.83 16.90 7.59
CA THR A 346 -3.17 17.70 8.79
C THR A 346 -4.45 17.21 9.50
N GLN A 347 -5.35 16.54 8.77
CA GLN A 347 -6.67 16.13 9.25
C GLN A 347 -6.62 14.91 10.20
N LYS A 348 -5.59 14.06 10.07
CA LYS A 348 -5.41 12.86 10.91
C LYS A 348 -4.63 13.15 12.18
N GLN A 349 -3.82 14.22 12.19
CA GLN A 349 -3.11 14.69 13.39
C GLN A 349 -4.06 15.18 14.50
N LEU A 350 -5.20 15.78 14.16
CA LEU A 350 -6.22 16.14 15.16
C LEU A 350 -6.91 14.91 15.75
N LEU A 351 -7.29 13.94 14.92
CA LEU A 351 -7.99 12.72 15.36
C LEU A 351 -7.08 11.80 16.20
N MET A 352 -5.78 11.71 15.89
CA MET A 352 -4.84 10.92 16.71
C MET A 352 -4.48 11.60 18.03
N LYS A 353 -4.46 12.94 18.08
CA LYS A 353 -4.20 13.66 19.33
C LYS A 353 -5.32 13.43 20.33
N ASP A 354 -6.58 13.53 19.89
CA ASP A 354 -7.75 13.31 20.74
C ASP A 354 -7.87 11.84 21.20
N PHE A 355 -7.49 10.87 20.35
CA PHE A 355 -7.50 9.44 20.71
C PHE A 355 -6.43 9.10 21.76
N VAL A 356 -5.19 9.57 21.58
CA VAL A 356 -4.07 9.31 22.51
C VAL A 356 -4.28 10.02 23.85
N GLU A 357 -4.83 11.24 23.86
CA GLU A 357 -5.19 11.93 25.11
C GLU A 357 -6.31 11.23 25.88
N THR A 358 -7.24 10.56 25.18
CA THR A 358 -8.33 9.80 25.82
C THR A 358 -7.85 8.47 26.40
N GLU A 359 -6.96 7.76 25.70
CA GLU A 359 -6.47 6.44 26.12
C GLU A 359 -5.48 6.53 27.29
N ILE A 360 -4.63 7.56 27.32
CA ILE A 360 -3.73 7.84 28.45
C ILE A 360 -4.51 8.22 29.72
N ASN A 361 -5.59 9.00 29.59
CA ASN A 361 -6.41 9.39 30.74
C ASN A 361 -7.21 8.20 31.33
N ILE A 362 -7.65 7.26 30.49
CA ILE A 362 -8.35 6.04 30.95
C ILE A 362 -7.39 5.11 31.71
N GLN A 363 -6.14 4.95 31.25
CA GLN A 363 -5.13 4.17 31.99
C GLN A 363 -4.76 4.83 33.32
N PHE A 364 -4.61 6.16 33.35
CA PHE A 364 -4.28 6.89 34.57
C PHE A 364 -5.39 6.83 35.65
N GLU A 365 -6.66 6.77 35.25
CA GLU A 365 -7.78 6.59 36.18
C GLU A 365 -7.96 5.15 36.68
N GLN A 366 -7.55 4.15 35.89
CA GLN A 366 -7.61 2.74 36.30
C GLN A 366 -6.48 2.36 37.25
N GLU A 367 -5.28 2.90 37.08
CA GLU A 367 -4.15 2.66 37.99
C GLU A 367 -4.35 3.32 39.36
N ASN A 368 -5.10 4.42 39.45
CA ASN A 368 -5.41 5.09 40.73
C ASN A 368 -6.60 4.49 41.50
N LYS A 369 -7.25 3.44 40.97
CA LYS A 369 -8.38 2.74 41.64
C LYS A 369 -7.99 1.40 42.28
N ILE A 370 -6.74 0.97 42.18
CA ILE A 370 -6.25 -0.31 42.73
C ILE A 370 -5.26 -0.03 43.87
N GLU A 371 -5.66 0.78 44.85
CA GLU A 371 -5.08 0.72 46.19
C GLU A 371 -6.23 0.82 47.20
N HIS A 372 -6.25 -0.15 48.13
CA HIS A 372 -7.26 -0.41 49.16
C HIS A 372 -8.37 -1.42 48.79
N THR A 373 -8.06 -2.70 48.96
CA THR A 373 -8.86 -3.61 49.82
C THR A 373 -8.10 -4.92 50.01
N THR A 374 -7.40 -5.03 51.14
CA THR A 374 -6.91 -6.30 51.70
C THR A 374 -7.69 -6.53 52.98
N GLU A 375 -8.48 -7.60 53.02
CA GLU A 375 -8.69 -8.37 54.25
C GLU A 375 -9.24 -9.76 53.89
N VAL A 376 -8.47 -10.77 54.27
CA VAL A 376 -8.76 -12.19 54.19
C VAL A 376 -9.32 -12.63 55.54
N PRO A 377 -10.29 -13.55 55.58
CA PRO A 377 -10.32 -14.51 56.68
C PRO A 377 -10.16 -15.94 56.17
N LEU A 378 -9.19 -16.64 56.77
CA LEU A 378 -9.14 -18.09 56.85
C LEU A 378 -10.35 -18.59 57.65
N GLU A 379 -11.01 -19.65 57.19
CA GLU A 379 -11.44 -20.73 58.09
C GLU A 379 -11.66 -22.06 57.35
N TYR A 380 -11.17 -23.12 58.00
CA TYR A 380 -11.27 -24.54 57.65
C TYR A 380 -12.65 -25.10 58.05
N SER A 381 -13.23 -26.00 57.25
CA SER A 381 -13.71 -27.32 57.75
C SER A 381 -14.43 -28.17 56.68
N LEU A 382 -13.92 -29.40 56.51
CA LEU A 382 -14.60 -30.70 56.35
C LEU A 382 -16.09 -30.74 55.95
N TYR A 383 -16.43 -31.46 54.85
CA TYR A 383 -16.96 -32.84 54.91
C TYR A 383 -17.40 -33.43 53.53
N LYS A 384 -17.03 -34.70 53.34
CA LYS A 384 -17.76 -35.85 52.73
C LYS A 384 -18.05 -35.95 51.22
N GLU A 385 -17.43 -37.00 50.67
CA GLU A 385 -17.92 -37.99 49.70
C GLU A 385 -19.45 -38.04 49.48
N LYS A 386 -19.88 -38.13 48.21
CA LYS A 386 -20.31 -39.41 47.58
C LYS A 386 -20.78 -39.19 46.13
N GLN A 387 -20.45 -40.20 45.31
CA GLN A 387 -21.14 -40.78 44.15
C GLN A 387 -21.96 -39.89 43.21
#